data_AF-A0A7J6T5G0-F1
#
_entry.id   AF-A0A7J6T5G0-F1
#
_cell.length_a   1.000
_cell.length_b   1.000
_cell.length_c   1.000
_cell.angle_alpha   90.00
_cell.angle_beta   90.00
_cell.angle_gamma   90.00
#
_symmetry.space_group_name_H-M   'P 1'
#
loop_
_entity.id
_entity.type
_entity.pdbx_description
1 polymer ?
#
loop_
_entity_poly.entity_id
_entity_poly.type
_entity_poly.pdbx_seq_one_letter_code
_entity_poly.pdbx_strand_id
1 'polypeptide(L)'
;DGEYWYMVDAVWVNNWKSYIKKAHLDGPSLADTSDDPGPIDNSRLVEIVKSRKPCKVRHHFVAVNGRVWQLFVFFHGSKGPTICRASLDIYGKIGCDEMIPPPPVEIDPSRTGITAAERRSILELSHEFVDDAKADWTVYSADKEGGAVDECNTSTSANSAAGRDDVKLPISKQESLDEISKDVDCCERK
;
A
#
# COMPACT_ATOMS: atom_id res chain seq x y z
N ASP A 1 -5.40 -4.88 15.40
CA ASP A 1 -5.67 -3.52 15.92
C ASP A 1 -6.58 -2.74 15.01
N GLY A 2 -7.65 -2.19 15.58
CA GLY A 2 -8.78 -1.56 14.88
C GLY A 2 -9.58 -0.60 15.78
N GLU A 3 -8.91 0.01 16.76
CA GLU A 3 -9.57 0.91 17.73
C GLU A 3 -9.97 2.27 17.13
N TYR A 4 -9.30 2.67 16.04
CA TYR A 4 -9.50 3.97 15.42
C TYR A 4 -9.65 3.89 13.90
N TRP A 5 -10.34 4.89 13.37
CA TRP A 5 -10.65 5.10 11.97
C TRP A 5 -9.99 6.39 11.49
N TYR A 6 -9.30 6.29 10.35
CA TYR A 6 -8.67 7.41 9.68
C TYR A 6 -9.52 7.81 8.49
N MET A 7 -9.88 9.09 8.41
CA MET A 7 -10.72 9.60 7.34
C MET A 7 -9.83 10.10 6.21
N VAL A 8 -10.10 9.59 5.01
CA VAL A 8 -9.39 9.94 3.77
C VAL A 8 -10.40 10.56 2.81
N ASP A 9 -10.04 11.66 2.17
CA ASP A 9 -10.91 12.31 1.18
C ASP A 9 -11.28 11.33 0.05
N ALA A 10 -12.58 11.21 -0.25
CA ALA A 10 -13.08 10.28 -1.25
C ALA A 10 -12.56 10.60 -2.66
N VAL A 11 -12.28 11.86 -2.98
CA VAL A 11 -11.68 12.27 -4.26
C VAL A 11 -10.29 11.66 -4.39
N TRP A 12 -9.46 11.80 -3.35
CA TRP A 12 -8.11 11.21 -3.32
C TRP A 12 -8.17 9.69 -3.49
N VAL A 13 -9.06 9.01 -2.75
CA VAL A 13 -9.21 7.55 -2.83
C VAL A 13 -9.66 7.10 -4.23
N ASN A 14 -10.50 7.88 -4.92
CA ASN A 14 -10.92 7.55 -6.28
C ASN A 14 -9.78 7.71 -7.30
N ASN A 15 -8.95 8.74 -7.13
CA ASN A 15 -7.75 8.91 -7.95
C ASN A 15 -6.78 7.74 -7.72
N TRP A 16 -6.52 7.39 -6.46
CA TRP A 16 -5.67 6.25 -6.10
C TRP A 16 -6.17 4.92 -6.68
N LYS A 17 -7.47 4.64 -6.62
CA LYS A 17 -8.05 3.44 -7.25
C LYS A 17 -7.85 3.43 -8.76
N SER A 18 -7.96 4.59 -9.40
CA SER A 18 -7.78 4.73 -10.85
C SER A 18 -6.32 4.50 -11.24
N TYR A 19 -5.40 5.07 -10.46
CA TYR A 19 -3.96 4.87 -10.55
C TYR A 19 -3.59 3.39 -10.48
N ILE A 20 -4.03 2.68 -9.44
CA ILE A 20 -3.73 1.24 -9.28
C ILE A 20 -4.31 0.41 -10.42
N LYS A 21 -5.53 0.71 -10.88
CA LYS A 21 -6.14 -0.03 -11.98
C LYS A 21 -5.33 0.10 -13.27
N LYS A 22 -4.82 1.29 -13.58
CA LYS A 22 -3.96 1.53 -14.74
C LYS A 22 -2.63 0.79 -14.59
N ALA A 23 -2.00 0.90 -13.42
CA ALA A 23 -0.75 0.20 -13.12
C ALA A 23 -0.85 -1.33 -13.31
N HIS A 24 -2.00 -1.93 -13.02
CA HIS A 24 -2.22 -3.36 -13.25
C HIS A 24 -2.42 -3.72 -14.73
N LEU A 25 -3.01 -2.83 -15.53
CA LEU A 25 -3.36 -3.11 -16.93
C LEU A 25 -2.19 -2.86 -17.89
N ASP A 26 -1.40 -1.83 -17.65
CA ASP A 26 -0.37 -1.36 -18.61
C ASP A 26 1.01 -2.00 -18.39
N GLY A 27 1.13 -2.94 -17.44
CA GLY A 27 2.40 -3.55 -17.05
C GLY A 27 3.32 -2.59 -16.27
N PRO A 28 4.58 -2.97 -16.00
CA PRO A 28 5.47 -2.25 -15.07
C PRO A 28 5.98 -0.89 -15.59
N SER A 29 5.41 -0.34 -16.67
CA SER A 29 5.71 1.00 -17.14
C SER A 29 4.97 2.04 -16.28
N LEU A 30 5.25 2.04 -14.97
CA LEU A 30 4.79 3.01 -13.97
C LEU A 30 5.37 4.43 -14.19
N ALA A 31 6.08 4.64 -15.31
CA ALA A 31 6.82 5.85 -15.61
C ALA A 31 5.93 7.04 -15.98
N ASP A 32 4.67 6.80 -16.39
CA ASP A 32 3.70 7.87 -16.56
C ASP A 32 3.10 8.26 -15.20
N THR A 33 3.80 9.16 -14.51
CA THR A 33 3.42 9.77 -13.23
C THR A 33 2.18 10.65 -13.30
N SER A 34 1.53 10.76 -14.47
CA SER A 34 0.43 11.71 -14.70
C SER A 34 -0.82 11.40 -13.90
N ASP A 35 -0.99 10.14 -13.48
CA ASP A 35 -2.15 9.65 -12.74
C ASP A 35 -1.88 9.39 -11.25
N ASP A 36 -0.69 9.74 -10.72
CA ASP A 36 -0.41 9.61 -9.29
C ASP A 36 -1.42 10.46 -8.49
N PRO A 37 -2.15 9.88 -7.50
CA PRO A 37 -3.05 10.67 -6.66
C PRO A 37 -2.33 11.77 -5.87
N GLY A 38 -1.01 11.70 -5.74
CA GLY A 38 -0.19 12.61 -4.96
C GLY A 38 -0.43 12.45 -3.45
N PRO A 39 0.10 13.36 -2.62
CA PRO A 39 -0.08 13.31 -1.17
C PRO A 39 -1.54 13.36 -0.75
N ILE A 40 -1.88 12.62 0.31
CA ILE A 40 -3.24 12.59 0.88
C ILE A 40 -3.63 14.01 1.32
N ASP A 41 -4.64 14.60 0.68
CA ASP A 41 -5.14 15.95 1.03
C ASP A 41 -6.54 15.87 1.66
N ASN A 42 -6.59 16.13 2.96
CA ASN A 42 -7.83 16.16 3.75
C ASN A 42 -8.38 17.57 3.98
N SER A 43 -7.85 18.60 3.32
CA SER A 43 -8.24 20.00 3.55
C SER A 43 -9.74 20.24 3.35
N ARG A 44 -10.35 19.63 2.33
CA ARG A 44 -11.79 19.71 2.07
C ARG A 44 -12.61 19.10 3.21
N LEU A 45 -12.17 17.97 3.77
CA LEU A 45 -12.84 17.35 4.92
C LEU A 45 -12.78 18.23 6.16
N VAL A 46 -11.65 18.89 6.39
CA VAL A 46 -11.50 19.85 7.51
C VAL A 46 -12.50 21.00 7.40
N GLU A 47 -12.69 21.55 6.20
CA GLU A 47 -13.67 22.60 5.96
C GLU A 47 -15.11 22.12 6.21
N ILE A 48 -15.44 20.90 5.78
CA ILE A 48 -16.75 20.26 6.05
C ILE A 48 -16.97 20.08 7.56
N VAL A 49 -15.94 19.65 8.30
CA VAL A 49 -16.01 19.48 9.75
C VAL A 49 -16.20 20.83 10.44
N LYS A 50 -15.40 21.84 10.08
CA LYS A 50 -15.48 23.21 10.63
C LYS A 50 -16.84 23.86 10.39
N SER A 51 -17.39 23.69 9.20
CA SER A 51 -18.70 24.25 8.82
C SER A 51 -19.90 23.41 9.28
N ARG A 52 -19.67 22.25 9.92
CA ARG A 52 -20.71 21.29 10.33
C ARG A 52 -21.70 20.92 9.21
N LYS A 53 -21.25 20.93 7.96
CA LYS A 53 -22.06 20.51 6.81
C LYS A 53 -22.32 19.00 6.88
N PRO A 54 -23.50 18.51 6.50
CA PRO A 54 -23.78 17.07 6.54
C PRO A 54 -22.76 16.30 5.69
N CYS A 55 -22.00 15.42 6.34
CA CYS A 55 -20.94 14.64 5.73
C CYS A 55 -21.37 13.16 5.65
N LYS A 56 -21.30 12.59 4.44
CA LYS A 56 -21.69 11.20 4.17
C LYS A 56 -20.47 10.34 3.85
N VAL A 57 -20.38 9.19 4.52
CA VAL A 57 -19.39 8.14 4.22
C VAL A 57 -19.49 7.72 2.75
N ARG A 58 -18.35 7.37 2.14
CA ARG A 58 -18.13 7.04 0.73
C ARG A 58 -18.32 8.17 -0.27
N HIS A 59 -19.13 9.17 0.04
CA HIS A 59 -19.34 10.33 -0.83
C HIS A 59 -18.31 11.43 -0.57
N HIS A 60 -18.05 11.71 0.71
CA HIS A 60 -17.13 12.76 1.12
C HIS A 60 -15.80 12.17 1.57
N PHE A 61 -15.84 11.12 2.37
CA PHE A 61 -14.65 10.46 2.89
C PHE A 61 -14.80 8.94 2.87
N VAL A 62 -13.68 8.25 2.91
CA VAL A 62 -13.58 6.82 3.20
C VAL A 62 -12.87 6.68 4.54
N ALA A 63 -13.45 5.90 5.43
CA ALA A 63 -12.80 5.54 6.70
C ALA A 63 -11.96 4.28 6.47
N VAL A 64 -10.70 4.33 6.89
CA VAL A 64 -9.77 3.20 6.82
C VAL A 64 -9.22 2.90 8.21
N ASN A 65 -8.75 1.67 8.44
CA ASN A 65 -8.06 1.33 9.68
C ASN A 65 -6.63 1.94 9.68
N GLY A 66 -5.96 1.89 10.84
CA GLY A 66 -4.61 2.45 10.99
C GLY A 66 -3.57 1.87 10.02
N ARG A 67 -3.65 0.57 9.71
CA ARG A 67 -2.70 -0.10 8.80
C ARG A 67 -2.81 0.42 7.38
N VAL A 68 -4.04 0.56 6.87
CA VAL A 68 -4.29 1.11 5.53
C VAL A 68 -3.90 2.59 5.48
N TRP A 69 -4.14 3.34 6.56
CA TRP A 69 -3.68 4.73 6.66
C TRP A 69 -2.15 4.83 6.58
N GLN A 70 -1.42 4.02 7.34
CA GLN A 70 0.05 3.97 7.28
C GLN A 70 0.53 3.67 5.86
N LEU A 71 -0.08 2.69 5.20
CA LEU A 71 0.25 2.34 3.82
C LEU A 71 0.08 3.52 2.86
N PHE A 72 -1.02 4.26 2.96
CA PHE A 72 -1.24 5.44 2.12
C PHE A 72 -0.22 6.54 2.41
N VAL A 73 0.03 6.84 3.69
CA VAL A 73 0.99 7.88 4.09
C VAL A 73 2.40 7.50 3.65
N PHE A 74 2.75 6.22 3.71
CA PHE A 74 4.05 5.71 3.30
C PHE A 74 4.31 5.88 1.80
N PHE A 75 3.36 5.45 0.96
CA PHE A 75 3.56 5.48 -0.49
C PHE A 75 3.34 6.85 -1.11
N HIS A 76 2.40 7.63 -0.58
CA HIS A 76 1.98 8.88 -1.19
C HIS A 76 2.30 10.12 -0.36
N GLY A 77 2.65 9.96 0.92
CA GLY A 77 2.74 11.07 1.85
C GLY A 77 1.38 11.61 2.28
N SER A 78 1.39 12.65 3.12
CA SER A 78 0.19 13.36 3.54
C SER A 78 0.41 14.86 3.47
N LYS A 79 -0.58 15.57 2.93
CA LYS A 79 -0.65 17.03 2.86
C LYS A 79 -1.87 17.48 3.63
N GLY A 80 -1.67 17.85 4.89
CA GLY A 80 -2.72 18.39 5.76
C GLY A 80 -2.96 17.56 7.02
N PRO A 81 -4.00 17.89 7.80
CA PRO A 81 -4.21 17.27 9.10
C PRO A 81 -4.78 15.86 8.97
N THR A 82 -4.25 14.96 9.80
CA THR A 82 -4.79 13.62 10.01
C THR A 82 -6.13 13.72 10.75
N ILE A 83 -7.16 13.07 10.23
CA ILE A 83 -8.50 13.03 10.86
C ILE A 83 -8.72 11.61 11.41
N CYS A 84 -8.39 11.43 12.69
CA CYS A 84 -8.54 10.16 13.42
C CYS A 84 -9.77 10.18 14.33
N ARG A 85 -10.58 9.12 14.33
CA ARG A 85 -11.83 9.00 15.13
C ARG A 85 -11.97 7.63 15.76
N ALA A 86 -12.61 7.56 16.92
CA ALA A 86 -12.95 6.29 17.58
C ALA A 86 -14.09 5.53 16.90
N SER A 87 -14.87 6.20 16.03
CA SER A 87 -15.99 5.61 15.29
C SER A 87 -15.98 6.06 13.83
N LEU A 88 -16.83 5.45 13.00
CA LEU A 88 -16.99 5.81 11.58
C LEU A 88 -17.64 7.19 11.36
N ASP A 89 -17.95 7.92 12.42
CA ASP A 89 -18.48 9.27 12.37
C ASP A 89 -17.35 10.31 12.41
N ILE A 90 -17.26 11.15 11.39
CA ILE A 90 -16.26 12.23 11.30
C ILE A 90 -16.45 13.32 12.37
N TYR A 91 -17.66 13.45 12.92
CA TYR A 91 -17.99 14.33 14.05
C TYR A 91 -17.89 13.62 15.40
N GLY A 92 -17.57 12.32 15.40
CA GLY A 92 -17.43 11.52 16.60
C GLY A 92 -16.24 11.94 17.46
N LYS A 93 -16.06 11.21 18.56
CA LYS A 93 -14.92 11.40 19.47
C LYS A 93 -13.60 11.32 18.68
N ILE A 94 -12.76 12.34 18.87
CA ILE A 94 -11.39 12.33 18.34
C ILE A 94 -10.70 11.06 18.85
N GLY A 95 -10.08 10.34 17.92
CA GLY A 95 -9.37 9.10 18.22
C GLY A 95 -8.03 9.36 18.88
N CYS A 96 -7.13 8.40 18.78
CA CYS A 96 -5.76 8.53 19.29
C CYS A 96 -5.09 9.79 18.73
N ASP A 97 -4.62 10.65 19.63
CA ASP A 97 -3.75 11.80 19.34
C ASP A 97 -2.30 11.34 19.08
N GLU A 98 -1.96 10.10 19.44
CA GLU A 98 -0.65 9.52 19.15
C GLU A 98 -0.57 9.29 17.64
N MET A 99 0.10 10.25 17.00
CA MET A 99 0.44 10.17 15.59
C MET A 99 1.22 8.88 15.41
N ILE A 100 0.68 7.94 14.64
CA ILE A 100 1.45 6.78 14.21
C ILE A 100 2.72 7.34 13.56
N PRO A 101 3.92 7.01 14.08
CA PRO A 101 5.15 7.58 13.58
C PRO A 101 5.26 7.26 12.08
N PRO A 102 5.72 8.21 11.26
CA PRO A 102 5.97 7.90 9.86
C PRO A 102 6.95 6.72 9.79
N PRO A 103 6.78 5.83 8.82
CA PRO A 103 7.76 4.79 8.55
C PRO A 103 9.15 5.40 8.38
N PRO A 104 10.22 4.69 8.77
CA PRO A 104 11.56 5.23 8.70
C PRO A 104 11.99 5.58 7.28
N VAL A 105 12.89 6.56 7.17
CA VAL A 105 13.34 7.13 5.89
C VAL A 105 14.05 6.10 5.01
N GLU A 106 14.56 5.02 5.61
CA GLU A 106 15.22 3.90 4.94
C GLU A 106 14.28 3.14 4.02
N ILE A 107 13.00 3.05 4.40
CA ILE A 107 11.98 2.36 3.61
C ILE A 107 11.15 3.35 2.78
N ASP A 108 11.37 4.65 2.86
CA ASP A 108 10.57 5.64 2.12
C ASP A 108 10.77 5.52 0.59
N PRO A 109 9.76 5.08 -0.19
CA PRO A 109 9.86 4.95 -1.64
C PRO A 109 9.89 6.31 -2.36
N SER A 110 9.49 7.38 -1.67
CA SER A 110 9.49 8.75 -2.18
C SER A 110 10.85 9.45 -2.05
N ARG A 111 11.84 8.79 -1.43
CA ARG A 111 13.19 9.34 -1.23
C ARG A 111 13.81 9.77 -2.57
N THR A 112 14.19 11.03 -2.67
CA THR A 112 14.79 11.58 -3.90
C THR A 112 16.22 11.04 -4.09
N GLY A 113 16.65 10.92 -5.34
CA GLY A 113 18.01 10.49 -5.67
C GLY A 113 18.28 8.99 -5.53
N ILE A 114 17.26 8.16 -5.31
CA ILE A 114 17.40 6.70 -5.31
C ILE A 114 17.44 6.14 -6.74
N THR A 115 18.28 5.14 -6.94
CA THR A 115 18.37 4.37 -8.19
C THR A 115 17.15 3.46 -8.36
N ALA A 116 16.90 3.01 -9.60
CA ALA A 116 15.82 2.04 -9.88
C ALA A 116 16.02 0.69 -9.16
N ALA A 117 17.26 0.32 -8.83
CA ALA A 117 17.57 -0.86 -8.04
C ALA A 117 17.19 -0.66 -6.56
N GLU A 118 17.60 0.47 -5.97
CA GLU A 118 17.21 0.83 -4.60
C GLU A 118 15.70 0.96 -4.45
N ARG A 119 15.01 1.53 -5.44
CA ARG A 119 13.55 1.60 -5.44
C ARG A 119 12.92 0.20 -5.39
N ARG A 120 13.45 -0.78 -6.13
CA ARG A 120 12.97 -2.18 -6.05
C ARG A 120 13.23 -2.79 -4.68
N SER A 121 14.42 -2.61 -4.12
CA SER A 121 14.74 -3.09 -2.76
C SER A 121 13.86 -2.43 -1.71
N ILE A 122 13.56 -1.13 -1.84
CA ILE A 122 12.63 -0.43 -0.95
C ILE A 122 11.23 -1.06 -1.05
N LEU A 123 10.74 -1.36 -2.25
CA LEU A 123 9.44 -2.02 -2.42
C LEU A 123 9.41 -3.44 -1.81
N GLU A 124 10.51 -4.19 -1.93
CA GLU A 124 10.65 -5.50 -1.26
C GLU A 124 10.64 -5.37 0.27
N LEU A 125 11.43 -4.44 0.82
CA LEU A 125 11.43 -4.14 2.25
C LEU A 125 10.07 -3.64 2.74
N SER A 126 9.34 -2.92 1.89
CA SER A 126 7.98 -2.46 2.18
C SER A 126 7.00 -3.62 2.28
N HIS A 127 7.15 -4.64 1.42
CA HIS A 127 6.36 -5.87 1.50
C HIS A 127 6.68 -6.64 2.78
N GLU A 128 7.94 -6.88 3.10
CA GLU A 128 8.36 -7.51 4.38
C GLU A 128 7.76 -6.75 5.58
N PHE A 129 7.86 -5.42 5.58
CA PHE A 129 7.33 -4.58 6.65
C PHE A 129 5.81 -4.70 6.82
N VAL A 130 5.05 -4.65 5.71
CA VAL A 130 3.58 -4.68 5.76
C VAL A 130 3.06 -6.08 6.05
N ASP A 131 3.63 -7.10 5.40
CA ASP A 131 3.13 -8.46 5.43
C ASP A 131 3.66 -9.25 6.63
N ASP A 132 4.96 -9.17 6.94
CA ASP A 132 5.58 -9.94 8.01
C ASP A 132 5.48 -9.20 9.34
N ALA A 133 5.94 -7.94 9.38
CA ALA A 133 5.93 -7.13 10.60
C ALA A 133 4.56 -6.48 10.89
N LYS A 134 3.56 -6.69 10.03
CA LYS A 134 2.19 -6.14 10.19
C LYS A 134 2.13 -4.62 10.33
N ALA A 135 3.06 -3.92 9.67
CA ALA A 135 3.29 -2.49 9.77
C ALA A 135 3.64 -2.01 11.20
N ASP A 136 4.20 -2.90 12.03
CA ASP A 136 4.79 -2.57 13.32
C ASP A 136 6.31 -2.43 13.16
N TRP A 137 6.79 -1.20 13.37
CA TRP A 137 8.23 -0.92 13.26
C TRP A 137 9.06 -1.67 14.29
N THR A 138 8.55 -1.81 15.52
CA THR A 138 9.31 -2.44 16.60
C THR A 138 9.57 -3.92 16.31
N VAL A 139 8.59 -4.57 15.69
CA VAL A 139 8.70 -5.96 15.21
C VAL A 139 9.71 -6.04 14.07
N TYR A 140 9.60 -5.15 13.08
CA TYR A 140 10.48 -5.14 11.92
C TYR A 140 11.95 -4.88 12.27
N SER A 141 12.23 -3.94 13.18
CA SER A 141 13.60 -3.60 13.57
C SER A 141 14.26 -4.69 14.42
N ALA A 142 13.47 -5.37 15.27
CA ALA A 142 13.99 -6.43 16.15
C ALA A 142 14.56 -7.62 15.36
N ASP A 143 13.93 -7.98 14.23
CA ASP A 143 14.40 -9.07 13.39
C ASP A 143 15.69 -8.73 12.63
N LYS A 144 15.92 -7.45 12.31
CA LYS A 144 17.14 -7.00 11.61
C LYS A 144 18.33 -6.83 12.57
N GLU A 145 18.10 -6.48 13.83
CA GLU A 145 19.18 -6.35 14.83
C GLU A 145 19.71 -7.70 15.34
N GLY A 146 18.92 -8.77 15.28
CA GLY A 146 19.34 -10.14 15.65
C GLY A 146 20.17 -10.87 14.58
N GLY A 147 20.22 -10.32 13.36
CA GLY A 147 20.96 -10.88 12.22
C GLY A 147 22.35 -10.28 12.06
N ALA A 148 23.12 -10.16 13.14
CA ALA A 148 24.57 -10.05 13.00
C ALA A 148 25.06 -11.34 12.33
N VAL A 149 25.30 -11.24 11.02
CA VAL A 149 25.89 -12.28 10.20
C VAL A 149 27.16 -12.74 10.91
N ASP A 150 27.12 -13.97 11.44
CA ASP A 150 28.32 -14.68 11.81
C ASP A 150 29.14 -14.75 10.51
N GLU A 151 30.22 -13.97 10.42
CA GLU A 151 31.20 -14.00 9.34
C GLU A 151 31.78 -15.42 9.27
N CYS A 152 31.08 -16.33 8.60
CA CYS A 152 31.61 -17.64 8.29
C CYS A 152 32.66 -17.47 7.19
N ASN A 153 33.89 -17.29 7.66
CA ASN A 153 35.17 -17.46 6.99
C ASN A 153 35.06 -18.09 5.60
N THR A 154 35.36 -17.28 4.58
CA THR A 154 35.74 -17.72 3.24
C THR A 154 37.05 -18.52 3.32
N SER A 155 36.94 -19.80 3.67
CA SER A 155 37.99 -20.79 3.41
C SER A 155 37.77 -21.36 2.02
N THR A 156 38.51 -20.79 1.06
CA THR A 156 38.78 -21.37 -0.24
C THR A 156 39.17 -22.84 -0.10
N SER A 157 38.38 -23.74 -0.68
CA SER A 157 38.85 -25.06 -1.09
C SER A 157 38.10 -25.48 -2.35
N ALA A 158 38.88 -25.58 -3.41
CA ALA A 158 38.50 -26.16 -4.68
C ALA A 158 38.16 -27.64 -4.52
N ASN A 159 37.14 -28.12 -5.24
CA ASN A 159 37.22 -29.33 -6.05
C ASN A 159 35.96 -29.51 -6.92
N SER A 160 36.22 -29.60 -8.23
CA SER A 160 35.68 -30.54 -9.22
C SER A 160 34.37 -31.27 -8.91
N ALA A 161 33.36 -31.14 -9.78
CA ALA A 161 33.07 -32.16 -10.79
C ALA A 161 31.74 -31.88 -11.53
N ALA A 162 31.77 -32.25 -12.81
CA ALA A 162 30.63 -32.27 -13.72
C ALA A 162 29.46 -33.13 -13.21
N GLY A 163 28.24 -32.66 -13.47
CA GLY A 163 27.02 -33.46 -13.37
C GLY A 163 25.87 -32.69 -14.00
N ARG A 164 25.57 -32.99 -15.26
CA ARG A 164 24.35 -32.56 -15.97
C ARG A 164 23.22 -33.48 -15.53
N ASP A 165 22.15 -32.93 -14.99
CA ASP A 165 20.86 -33.63 -14.92
C ASP A 165 19.73 -32.68 -15.33
N ASP A 166 19.14 -33.00 -16.48
CA ASP A 166 17.94 -32.40 -17.05
C ASP A 166 16.72 -32.70 -16.16
N VAL A 167 16.23 -31.68 -15.43
CA VAL A 167 14.93 -31.76 -14.75
C VAL A 167 13.83 -31.30 -15.69
N LYS A 168 13.15 -32.29 -16.26
CA LYS A 168 11.94 -32.18 -17.08
C LYS A 168 10.75 -31.73 -16.22
N LEU A 169 10.36 -30.46 -16.33
CA LEU A 169 9.13 -29.93 -15.72
C LEU A 169 7.88 -30.41 -16.47
N PRO A 170 6.84 -30.91 -15.79
CA PRO A 170 5.56 -31.24 -16.40
C PRO A 170 4.74 -29.99 -16.70
N ILE A 171 4.35 -29.86 -17.97
CA ILE A 171 3.36 -28.91 -18.49
C ILE A 171 2.01 -29.23 -17.84
N SER A 172 1.49 -28.30 -17.04
CA SER A 172 0.13 -28.37 -16.50
C SER A 172 -0.77 -27.34 -17.17
N LYS A 173 -1.65 -27.87 -18.02
CA LYS A 173 -2.97 -27.44 -18.47
C LYS A 173 -3.35 -25.96 -18.36
N GLN A 174 -3.48 -25.34 -19.54
CA GLN A 174 -4.39 -24.23 -19.80
C GLN A 174 -5.83 -24.69 -19.52
N GLU A 175 -6.52 -23.99 -18.61
CA GLU A 175 -7.99 -23.95 -18.61
C GLU A 175 -8.44 -22.66 -19.30
N SER A 176 -9.22 -22.84 -20.35
CA SER A 176 -9.93 -21.81 -21.11
C SER A 176 -11.08 -21.25 -20.28
N LEU A 177 -11.14 -19.93 -20.15
CA LEU A 177 -12.35 -19.21 -19.76
C LEU A 177 -12.85 -18.42 -20.97
N ASP A 178 -13.45 -19.16 -21.90
CA ASP A 178 -14.49 -18.65 -22.78
C ASP A 178 -15.85 -18.92 -22.12
N GLU A 179 -16.84 -18.07 -22.40
CA GLU A 179 -18.25 -18.12 -21.95
C GLU A 179 -18.57 -17.63 -20.53
N ILE A 180 -18.74 -16.31 -20.37
CA ILE A 180 -20.01 -15.75 -19.84
C ILE A 180 -20.32 -14.46 -20.61
N SER A 181 -20.94 -14.61 -21.77
CA SER A 181 -21.75 -13.59 -22.42
C SER A 181 -23.19 -14.09 -22.34
N LYS A 182 -24.06 -13.36 -21.63
CA LYS A 182 -25.45 -13.03 -22.00
C LYS A 182 -26.26 -12.53 -20.80
N ASP A 183 -27.19 -11.64 -21.12
CA ASP A 183 -28.40 -11.28 -20.37
C ASP A 183 -28.28 -10.24 -19.26
N VAL A 184 -28.22 -8.96 -19.65
CA VAL A 184 -29.11 -7.94 -19.06
C VAL A 184 -29.57 -6.99 -20.16
N ASP A 185 -30.63 -7.40 -20.86
CA ASP A 185 -31.52 -6.52 -21.59
C ASP A 185 -32.91 -6.64 -20.96
N CYS A 186 -33.75 -5.61 -21.15
CA CYS A 186 -35.12 -5.45 -20.63
C CYS A 186 -35.30 -5.03 -19.15
N CYS A 187 -35.43 -3.71 -18.95
CA CYS A 187 -36.67 -3.14 -18.42
C CYS A 187 -36.71 -1.61 -18.63
N GLU A 188 -37.27 -1.21 -19.77
CA GLU A 188 -38.08 0.00 -19.83
C GLU A 188 -39.31 -0.17 -18.94
N ARG A 189 -39.69 0.86 -18.18
CA ARG A 189 -41.10 1.28 -18.02
C ARG A 189 -41.20 2.61 -17.27
N LYS A 190 -41.61 3.61 -18.07
CA LYS A 190 -42.48 4.77 -17.77
C LYS A 190 -42.01 5.82 -16.76
#